data_AF-A0A2V7LCU5-F1
#
_entry.id   AF-A0A2V7LCU5-F1
#
_cell.length_a   1.000
_cell.length_b   1.000
_cell.length_c   1.000
_cell.angle_alpha   90.00
_cell.angle_beta   90.00
_cell.angle_gamma   90.00
#
_symmetry.space_group_name_H-M   'P 1'
#
loop_
_entity.id
_entity.type
_entity.pdbx_description
1 polymer ?
#
loop_
_entity_poly.entity_id
_entity_poly.type
_entity_poly.pdbx_seq_one_letter_code
_entity_poly.pdbx_strand_id
1 'polypeptide(L)'
;MVQFNFLHRFYVTTGPSHSVVNYPTFTLAAGLGHQVELGGLFATRSIVGVGNGSQSTNETELFGRWRLHGVEGQPGFAIAVTPAYNFLAKSVDGEVGVDWTQGPLTLHGAARAVSRRLGESGNGAAAFAGGFNARLNQYIGVSADVGSFVSPTVTAAWSAAINVLIPGSPHTFSLQASNAHSATIQGASEGISSPKNVLYGFEFTIPLHLKRFSPWFHKSPKPVALGSAGGATVGAEVRISSVKFQGDSVTIAAGQAVRWTNADPIEHTVTFDGGTEGGSPVIPPNGSYVHRFDKPGTYTY
;
A
#
# COMPACT_ATOMS: atom_id res chain seq x y z
N MET A 1 6.70 -4.53 -9.36
CA MET A 1 5.68 -3.70 -8.69
C MET A 1 6.42 -2.93 -7.60
N VAL A 2 6.10 -1.66 -7.38
CA VAL A 2 6.64 -0.91 -6.25
C VAL A 2 5.55 -0.80 -5.20
N GLN A 3 5.86 -1.08 -3.96
CA GLN A 3 4.99 -0.86 -2.83
C GLN A 3 5.47 0.40 -2.12
N PHE A 4 4.56 1.34 -1.92
CA PHE A 4 4.74 2.43 -0.98
C PHE A 4 3.80 2.22 0.19
N ASN A 5 4.31 2.32 1.41
CA ASN A 5 3.52 2.25 2.62
C ASN A 5 3.75 3.50 3.46
N PHE A 6 2.67 4.09 3.96
CA PHE A 6 2.75 5.17 4.93
C PHE A 6 2.06 4.77 6.21
N LEU A 7 2.86 4.51 7.24
CA LEU A 7 2.40 4.30 8.61
C LEU A 7 2.53 5.62 9.36
N HIS A 8 1.43 6.14 9.91
CA HIS A 8 1.43 7.32 10.74
C HIS A 8 0.85 7.01 12.11
N ARG A 9 1.69 7.04 13.14
CA ARG A 9 1.28 6.82 14.54
C ARG A 9 1.52 8.08 15.35
N PHE A 10 0.65 8.36 16.32
CA PHE A 10 0.78 9.54 17.17
C PHE A 10 0.11 9.33 18.54
N TYR A 11 0.49 10.15 19.51
CA TYR A 11 -0.26 10.34 20.74
C TYR A 11 -0.41 11.83 21.05
N VAL A 12 -1.39 12.16 21.89
CA VAL A 12 -1.60 13.53 22.38
C VAL A 12 -1.09 13.60 23.81
N THR A 13 -0.18 14.53 24.10
CA THR A 13 0.31 14.77 25.45
C THR A 13 -0.82 15.29 26.34
N THR A 14 -0.78 14.94 27.62
CA THR A 14 -1.66 15.55 28.62
C THR A 14 -1.28 17.01 28.85
N GLY A 15 -2.16 17.77 29.51
CA GLY A 15 -1.92 19.18 29.80
C GLY A 15 -0.60 19.44 30.55
N PRO A 16 0.00 20.63 30.40
CA PRO A 16 -0.57 21.82 29.74
C PRO A 16 -0.32 21.89 28.23
N SER A 17 0.56 21.04 27.67
CA SER A 17 1.02 21.21 26.29
C SER A 17 -0.03 20.80 25.24
N HIS A 18 -0.82 19.74 25.51
CA HIS A 18 -1.79 19.17 24.54
C HIS A 18 -1.21 18.97 23.13
N SER A 19 0.10 18.75 23.02
CA SER A 19 0.81 18.59 21.75
C SER A 19 0.62 17.20 21.19
N VAL A 20 0.56 17.12 19.87
CA VAL A 20 0.57 15.86 19.12
C VAL A 20 2.02 15.46 18.87
N VAL A 21 2.39 14.25 19.29
CA VAL A 21 3.71 13.66 19.04
C VAL A 21 3.57 12.59 17.98
N ASN A 22 4.20 12.81 16.82
CA ASN A 22 4.08 11.95 15.65
C ASN A 22 5.29 11.03 15.46
N TYR A 23 5.01 9.84 14.95
CA TYR A 23 5.94 8.78 14.57
C TYR A 23 5.57 8.23 13.18
N PRO A 24 5.81 9.00 12.10
CA PRO A 24 5.63 8.51 10.75
C PRO A 24 6.75 7.54 10.36
N THR A 25 6.39 6.48 9.65
CA THR A 25 7.29 5.56 8.95
C THR A 25 6.85 5.41 7.51
N PHE A 26 7.77 5.65 6.59
CA PHE A 26 7.58 5.47 5.15
C PHE A 26 8.31 4.20 4.72
N THR A 27 7.64 3.33 3.98
CA THR A 27 8.28 2.18 3.32
C THR A 27 8.21 2.35 1.83
N LEU A 28 9.32 2.09 1.15
CA LEU A 28 9.37 1.95 -0.30
C LEU A 28 10.06 0.63 -0.61
N ALA A 29 9.36 -0.27 -1.32
CA ALA A 29 9.89 -1.57 -1.70
C ALA A 29 9.60 -1.88 -3.16
N ALA A 30 10.46 -2.65 -3.81
CA ALA A 30 10.33 -3.05 -5.19
C ALA A 30 10.62 -4.55 -5.34
N GLY A 31 9.65 -5.27 -5.90
CA GLY A 31 9.84 -6.66 -6.30
C GLY A 31 10.74 -6.76 -7.54
N LEU A 32 11.80 -7.55 -7.46
CA LEU A 32 12.81 -7.74 -8.51
C LEU A 32 12.63 -9.05 -9.32
N GLY A 33 11.55 -9.79 -9.07
CA GLY A 33 11.36 -11.14 -9.62
C GLY A 33 12.01 -12.20 -8.73
N HIS A 34 11.86 -13.48 -9.09
CA HIS A 34 12.40 -14.63 -8.33
C HIS A 34 12.07 -14.62 -6.83
N GLN A 35 10.90 -14.07 -6.48
CA GLN A 35 10.44 -13.93 -5.10
C GLN A 35 11.36 -13.07 -4.21
N VAL A 36 12.11 -12.16 -4.81
CA VAL A 36 12.98 -11.18 -4.13
C VAL A 36 12.35 -9.79 -4.18
N GLU A 37 12.41 -9.10 -3.06
CA GLU A 37 12.04 -7.71 -2.88
C GLU A 37 13.21 -6.95 -2.23
N LEU A 38 13.47 -5.73 -2.69
CA LEU A 38 14.37 -4.80 -2.00
C LEU A 38 13.58 -3.58 -1.58
N GLY A 39 13.82 -3.08 -0.38
CA GLY A 39 13.13 -1.92 0.13
C GLY A 39 13.90 -1.17 1.19
N GLY A 40 13.28 -0.07 1.62
CA GLY A 40 13.75 0.74 2.72
C GLY A 40 12.59 1.29 3.53
N LEU A 41 12.78 1.35 4.83
CA LEU A 41 11.95 2.08 5.77
C LEU A 41 12.67 3.36 6.20
N PHE A 42 11.92 4.43 6.34
CA PHE A 42 12.36 5.70 6.90
C PHE A 42 11.36 6.15 7.97
N ALA A 43 11.73 5.99 9.23
CA ALA A 43 11.00 6.54 10.36
C ALA A 43 11.60 7.89 10.74
N THR A 44 10.79 8.95 10.78
CA THR A 44 11.30 10.30 11.09
C THR A 44 11.53 10.52 12.59
N ARG A 45 11.18 9.53 13.40
CA ARG A 45 11.32 9.58 14.85
C ARG A 45 11.44 8.17 15.42
N SER A 46 12.61 7.87 15.95
CA SER A 46 12.88 6.67 16.74
C SER A 46 12.66 6.92 18.23
N ILE A 47 12.41 5.86 19.02
CA ILE A 47 12.30 5.93 20.49
C ILE A 47 13.62 6.22 21.18
N VAL A 48 14.74 6.01 20.50
CA VAL A 48 16.05 6.30 21.05
C VAL A 48 16.44 7.73 20.70
N GLY A 49 16.22 8.61 21.66
CA GLY A 49 16.99 9.84 21.76
C GLY A 49 18.40 9.52 22.27
N VAL A 50 19.41 9.92 21.49
CA VAL A 50 20.76 10.25 21.96
C VAL A 50 21.51 9.19 22.80
N GLY A 51 21.99 8.14 22.14
CA GLY A 51 23.32 7.64 22.51
C GLY A 51 24.35 8.78 22.37
N ASN A 52 25.42 8.78 23.17
CA ASN A 52 26.42 9.84 23.20
C ASN A 52 27.02 10.05 21.77
N GLY A 53 26.57 11.10 21.07
CA GLY A 53 26.96 11.41 19.68
C GLY A 53 25.91 11.19 18.58
N SER A 54 24.65 10.82 18.89
CA SER A 54 23.60 10.73 17.86
C SER A 54 23.17 12.12 17.38
N GLN A 55 23.32 12.37 16.08
CA GLN A 55 22.95 13.63 15.41
C GLN A 55 21.52 13.62 14.85
N SER A 56 20.79 12.51 14.99
CA SER A 56 19.44 12.36 14.44
C SER A 56 18.61 11.36 15.22
N THR A 57 17.29 11.55 15.21
CA THR A 57 16.29 10.57 15.63
C THR A 57 15.68 9.84 14.44
N ASN A 58 16.11 10.14 13.22
CA ASN A 58 15.63 9.45 12.03
C ASN A 58 16.24 8.06 11.95
N GLU A 59 15.40 7.06 11.71
CA GLU A 59 15.80 5.68 11.59
C GLU A 59 15.54 5.22 10.16
N THR A 60 16.62 4.91 9.45
CA THR A 60 16.56 4.31 8.12
C THR A 60 16.94 2.84 8.24
N GLU A 61 16.12 1.96 7.68
CA GLU A 61 16.40 0.53 7.58
C GLU A 61 16.29 0.12 6.13
N LEU A 62 17.38 -0.37 5.53
CA LEU A 62 17.33 -0.97 4.20
C LEU A 62 17.24 -2.48 4.35
N PHE A 63 16.39 -3.13 3.54
CA PHE A 63 16.20 -4.56 3.61
C PHE A 63 16.13 -5.20 2.23
N GLY A 64 16.50 -6.47 2.18
CA GLY A 64 16.09 -7.38 1.13
C GLY A 64 15.24 -8.46 1.71
N ARG A 65 14.13 -8.83 1.07
CA ARG A 65 13.27 -9.94 1.47
C ARG A 65 13.29 -10.99 0.37
N TRP A 66 13.67 -12.21 0.73
CA TRP A 66 13.62 -13.36 -0.15
C TRP A 66 12.64 -14.38 0.39
N ARG A 67 11.57 -14.64 -0.38
CA ARG A 67 10.62 -15.71 -0.05
C ARG A 67 11.20 -17.03 -0.54
N LEU A 68 11.43 -17.93 0.40
CA LEU A 68 12.00 -19.27 0.18
C LEU A 68 10.92 -20.28 -0.19
N HIS A 69 9.70 -20.07 0.30
CA HIS A 69 8.58 -20.97 0.11
C HIS A 69 7.24 -20.22 0.14
N GLY A 70 6.26 -20.76 -0.59
CA GLY A 70 4.90 -20.26 -0.60
C GLY A 70 4.73 -18.92 -1.32
N VAL A 71 3.51 -18.42 -1.28
CA VAL A 71 3.13 -17.09 -1.76
C VAL A 71 2.30 -16.44 -0.67
N GLU A 72 2.61 -15.19 -0.34
CA GLU A 72 1.92 -14.44 0.71
C GLU A 72 0.41 -14.38 0.43
N GLY A 73 -0.39 -14.68 1.46
CA GLY A 73 -1.85 -14.71 1.39
C GLY A 73 -2.45 -15.91 0.65
N GLN A 74 -1.64 -16.81 0.07
CA GLN A 74 -2.15 -18.06 -0.48
C GLN A 74 -2.26 -19.14 0.60
N PRO A 75 -3.25 -20.06 0.52
CA PRO A 75 -3.38 -21.13 1.49
C PRO A 75 -2.10 -21.98 1.65
N GLY A 76 -1.74 -22.30 2.88
CA GLY A 76 -0.55 -23.06 3.23
C GLY A 76 0.52 -22.22 3.92
N PHE A 77 1.75 -22.71 3.90
CA PHE A 77 2.89 -22.04 4.52
C PHE A 77 3.61 -21.12 3.54
N ALA A 78 4.04 -19.96 4.04
CA ALA A 78 5.04 -19.14 3.37
C ALA A 78 6.21 -18.88 4.31
N ILE A 79 7.43 -18.85 3.76
CA ILE A 79 8.65 -18.63 4.52
C ILE A 79 9.47 -17.56 3.81
N ALA A 80 9.91 -16.55 4.56
CA ALA A 80 10.75 -15.49 4.04
C ALA A 80 11.92 -15.19 4.97
N VAL A 81 13.04 -14.80 4.37
CA VAL A 81 14.21 -14.29 5.08
C VAL A 81 14.42 -12.84 4.66
N THR A 82 14.56 -11.97 5.64
CA THR A 82 14.69 -10.52 5.45
C THR A 82 15.97 -10.02 6.11
N PRO A 83 17.15 -10.11 5.47
CA PRO A 83 18.32 -9.35 5.91
C PRO A 83 18.08 -7.85 5.79
N ALA A 84 18.52 -7.10 6.79
CA ALA A 84 18.38 -5.65 6.84
C ALA A 84 19.62 -4.97 7.44
N TYR A 85 19.72 -3.66 7.22
CA TYR A 85 20.72 -2.81 7.86
C TYR A 85 20.07 -1.54 8.39
N ASN A 86 20.18 -1.33 9.69
CA ASN A 86 19.66 -0.17 10.39
C ASN A 86 20.77 0.88 10.59
N PHE A 87 20.58 2.05 9.99
CA PHE A 87 21.61 3.11 9.97
C PHE A 87 21.76 3.82 11.31
N LEU A 88 20.67 3.97 12.07
CA LEU A 88 20.71 4.64 13.36
C LEU A 88 21.39 3.76 14.41
N ALA A 89 21.06 2.46 14.44
CA ALA A 89 21.72 1.48 15.30
C ALA A 89 23.14 1.10 14.82
N LYS A 90 23.47 1.37 13.55
CA LYS A 90 24.64 0.79 12.85
C LYS A 90 24.66 -0.73 13.00
N SER A 91 23.51 -1.35 12.72
CA SER A 91 23.27 -2.77 12.97
C SER A 91 22.92 -3.52 11.70
N VAL A 92 23.54 -4.69 11.53
CA VAL A 92 23.01 -5.75 10.66
C VAL A 92 21.87 -6.43 11.41
N ASP A 93 20.69 -6.35 10.83
CA ASP A 93 19.45 -6.91 11.36
C ASP A 93 18.94 -8.00 10.43
N GLY A 94 18.08 -8.88 10.93
CA GLY A 94 17.55 -9.97 10.14
C GLY A 94 16.28 -10.55 10.74
N GLU A 95 15.38 -10.99 9.88
CA GLU A 95 14.16 -11.70 10.25
C GLU A 95 14.01 -12.97 9.42
N VAL A 96 13.58 -14.06 10.06
CA VAL A 96 12.99 -15.22 9.42
C VAL A 96 11.51 -15.23 9.79
N GLY A 97 10.66 -15.01 8.80
CA GLY A 97 9.21 -15.01 8.93
C GLY A 97 8.60 -16.31 8.42
N VAL A 98 7.58 -16.79 9.13
CA VAL A 98 6.73 -17.91 8.73
C VAL A 98 5.28 -17.49 8.83
N ASP A 99 4.57 -17.63 7.72
CA ASP A 99 3.14 -17.41 7.65
C ASP A 99 2.42 -18.72 7.42
N TRP A 100 1.24 -18.85 8.02
CA TRP A 100 0.30 -19.93 7.73
C TRP A 100 -1.07 -19.35 7.42
N THR A 101 -1.54 -19.55 6.19
CA THR A 101 -2.84 -19.05 5.74
C THR A 101 -3.82 -20.21 5.57
N GLN A 102 -4.99 -20.08 6.19
CA GLN A 102 -6.13 -20.97 5.99
C GLN A 102 -7.42 -20.16 5.86
N GLY A 103 -8.03 -20.18 4.67
CA GLY A 103 -9.28 -19.48 4.41
C GLY A 103 -9.15 -17.97 4.68
N PRO A 104 -9.94 -17.38 5.59
CA PRO A 104 -9.86 -15.95 5.90
C PRO A 104 -8.75 -15.58 6.89
N LEU A 105 -8.03 -16.53 7.47
CA LEU A 105 -7.06 -16.29 8.53
C LEU A 105 -5.63 -16.53 8.03
N THR A 106 -4.72 -15.61 8.35
CA THR A 106 -3.28 -15.80 8.28
C THR A 106 -2.69 -15.63 9.67
N LEU A 107 -1.88 -16.57 10.11
CA LEU A 107 -1.07 -16.47 11.31
C LEU A 107 0.38 -16.14 10.92
N HIS A 108 1.03 -15.32 11.71
CA HIS A 108 2.39 -14.84 11.50
C HIS A 108 3.27 -15.26 12.68
N GLY A 109 4.48 -15.73 12.40
CA GLY A 109 5.53 -15.94 13.38
C GLY A 109 6.87 -15.47 12.81
N ALA A 110 7.69 -14.85 13.65
CA ALA A 110 8.99 -14.36 13.22
C ALA A 110 10.07 -14.55 14.30
N ALA A 111 11.26 -14.93 13.85
CA ALA A 111 12.48 -14.92 14.65
C ALA A 111 13.40 -13.84 14.08
N ARG A 112 13.91 -12.97 14.94
CA ARG A 112 14.73 -11.80 14.57
C ARG A 112 16.06 -11.84 15.29
N ALA A 113 17.08 -11.31 14.64
CA ALA A 113 18.39 -11.09 15.24
C ALA A 113 18.93 -9.72 14.82
N VAL A 114 19.61 -9.05 15.75
CA VAL A 114 20.24 -7.74 15.53
C VAL A 114 21.67 -7.80 16.04
N SER A 115 22.60 -7.22 15.29
CA SER A 115 24.01 -7.16 15.71
C SER A 115 24.27 -6.09 16.77
N ARG A 116 23.46 -5.02 16.79
CA ARG A 116 23.50 -3.94 17.76
C ARG A 116 22.10 -3.43 18.03
N ARG A 117 21.72 -3.41 19.31
CA ARG A 117 20.47 -2.77 19.73
C ARG A 117 20.55 -1.26 19.60
N LEU A 118 19.44 -0.68 19.16
CA LEU A 118 19.25 0.75 19.05
C LEU A 118 19.45 1.42 20.41
N GLY A 119 20.34 2.42 20.47
CA GLY A 119 20.65 3.13 21.72
C GLY A 119 21.62 2.44 22.67
N GLU A 120 22.11 1.24 22.32
CA GLU A 120 23.04 0.49 23.15
C GLU A 120 24.38 0.29 22.43
N SER A 121 25.48 0.38 23.16
CA SER A 121 26.80 0.10 22.63
C SER A 121 27.09 -1.41 22.63
N GLY A 122 27.06 -2.04 21.46
CA GLY A 122 27.77 -3.32 21.25
C GLY A 122 27.05 -4.60 21.69
N ASN A 123 25.75 -4.56 22.00
CA ASN A 123 24.98 -5.75 22.34
C ASN A 123 24.12 -6.19 21.16
N GLY A 124 24.40 -7.39 20.64
CA GLY A 124 23.47 -8.09 19.76
C GLY A 124 22.30 -8.66 20.57
N ALA A 125 21.16 -8.86 19.91
CA ALA A 125 19.98 -9.43 20.56
C ALA A 125 19.15 -10.25 19.60
N ALA A 126 18.38 -11.18 20.17
CA ALA A 126 17.33 -11.90 19.47
C ALA A 126 15.97 -11.36 19.89
N ALA A 127 14.99 -11.44 18.99
CA ALA A 127 13.61 -11.14 19.28
C ALA A 127 12.70 -12.18 18.63
N PHE A 128 11.53 -12.38 19.22
CA PHE A 128 10.45 -13.13 18.59
C PHE A 128 9.25 -12.22 18.40
N ALA A 129 8.51 -12.45 17.32
CA ALA A 129 7.24 -11.80 17.07
C ALA A 129 6.22 -12.80 16.54
N GLY A 130 4.95 -12.45 16.69
CA GLY A 130 3.84 -13.20 16.14
C GLY A 130 2.59 -12.33 16.04
N GLY A 131 1.65 -12.78 15.22
CA GLY A 131 0.44 -12.02 14.96
C GLY A 131 -0.53 -12.77 14.07
N PHE A 132 -1.58 -12.07 13.65
CA PHE A 132 -2.54 -12.61 12.69
C PHE A 132 -3.19 -11.50 11.85
N ASN A 133 -3.67 -11.91 10.68
CA ASN A 133 -4.60 -11.16 9.85
C ASN A 133 -5.86 -12.00 9.64
N ALA A 134 -7.04 -11.47 9.96
CA ALA A 134 -8.31 -12.15 9.77
C ALA A 134 -9.25 -11.32 8.91
N ARG A 135 -9.67 -11.87 7.77
CA ARG A 135 -10.66 -11.28 6.87
C ARG A 135 -12.07 -11.58 7.37
N LEU A 136 -12.77 -10.57 7.87
CA LEU A 136 -14.15 -10.71 8.35
C LEU A 136 -15.14 -10.77 7.18
N ASN A 137 -14.91 -9.96 6.14
CA ASN A 137 -15.65 -10.00 4.89
C ASN A 137 -14.77 -9.44 3.74
N GLN A 138 -15.35 -9.23 2.56
CA GLN A 138 -14.59 -8.75 1.39
C GLN A 138 -14.00 -7.33 1.52
N TYR A 139 -14.46 -6.54 2.50
CA TYR A 139 -14.03 -5.15 2.72
C TYR A 139 -13.32 -4.93 4.04
N ILE A 140 -13.61 -5.74 5.05
CA ILE A 140 -13.15 -5.54 6.43
C ILE A 140 -12.32 -6.73 6.88
N GLY A 141 -11.15 -6.44 7.42
CA GLY A 141 -10.33 -7.37 8.17
C GLY A 141 -9.89 -6.77 9.50
N VAL A 142 -9.29 -7.60 10.33
CA VAL A 142 -8.63 -7.19 11.57
C VAL A 142 -7.24 -7.80 11.61
N SER A 143 -6.29 -7.11 12.23
CA SER A 143 -4.95 -7.64 12.45
C SER A 143 -4.43 -7.26 13.82
N ALA A 144 -3.53 -8.08 14.35
CA ALA A 144 -2.78 -7.77 15.55
C ALA A 144 -1.43 -8.47 15.53
N ASP A 145 -0.44 -7.84 16.15
CA ASP A 145 0.92 -8.35 16.28
C ASP A 145 1.52 -8.00 17.64
N VAL A 146 2.50 -8.79 18.05
CA VAL A 146 3.35 -8.56 19.21
C VAL A 146 4.76 -9.01 18.90
N GLY A 147 5.76 -8.23 19.34
CA GLY A 147 7.17 -8.53 19.19
C GLY A 147 7.97 -8.06 20.40
N SER A 148 8.97 -8.85 20.81
CA SER A 148 9.83 -8.50 21.94
C SER A 148 11.22 -9.07 21.78
N PHE A 149 12.24 -8.29 22.11
CA PHE A 149 13.56 -8.83 22.42
C PHE A 149 13.46 -9.83 23.59
N VAL A 150 14.21 -10.92 23.50
CA VAL A 150 14.23 -11.97 24.54
C VAL A 150 15.22 -11.69 25.67
N SER A 151 16.26 -10.88 25.40
CA SER A 151 17.23 -10.47 26.42
C SER A 151 17.92 -9.17 26.01
N PRO A 152 17.96 -8.14 26.87
CA PRO A 152 17.22 -8.03 28.14
C PRO A 152 15.70 -7.93 27.91
N THR A 153 14.90 -8.18 28.95
CA THR A 153 13.44 -8.02 28.88
C THR A 153 13.10 -6.55 28.64
N VAL A 154 12.42 -6.28 27.53
CA VAL A 154 11.92 -4.95 27.16
C VAL A 154 10.40 -4.88 27.28
N THR A 155 9.83 -3.68 27.12
CA THR A 155 8.40 -3.57 26.83
C THR A 155 8.14 -4.18 25.45
N ALA A 156 7.29 -5.20 25.38
CA ALA A 156 6.89 -5.77 24.10
C ALA A 156 6.19 -4.71 23.23
N ALA A 157 6.61 -4.63 21.97
CA ALA A 157 5.89 -3.93 20.92
C ALA A 157 4.61 -4.69 20.58
N TRP A 158 3.49 -4.00 20.43
CA TRP A 158 2.23 -4.57 19.99
C TRP A 158 1.50 -3.58 19.09
N SER A 159 0.69 -4.12 18.18
CA SER A 159 -0.23 -3.35 17.35
C SER A 159 -1.55 -4.12 17.19
N ALA A 160 -2.64 -3.38 17.02
CA ALA A 160 -3.94 -3.91 16.65
C ALA A 160 -4.62 -2.96 15.68
N ALA A 161 -5.28 -3.50 14.66
CA ALA A 161 -5.85 -2.70 13.58
C ALA A 161 -7.18 -3.24 13.05
N ILE A 162 -8.00 -2.31 12.57
CA ILE A 162 -9.11 -2.60 11.66
C ILE A 162 -8.65 -2.22 10.25
N ASN A 163 -8.71 -3.18 9.35
CA ASN A 163 -8.27 -3.07 7.97
C ASN A 163 -9.48 -2.90 7.06
N VAL A 164 -9.46 -1.88 6.20
CA VAL A 164 -10.52 -1.57 5.24
C VAL A 164 -9.92 -1.55 3.84
N LEU A 165 -10.49 -2.36 2.95
CA LEU A 165 -10.23 -2.29 1.52
C LEU A 165 -11.03 -1.12 0.95
N ILE A 166 -10.38 -0.27 0.14
CA ILE A 166 -11.07 0.82 -0.55
C ILE A 166 -11.69 0.27 -1.84
N PRO A 167 -13.03 0.25 -1.98
CA PRO A 167 -13.67 -0.28 -3.18
C PRO A 167 -13.17 0.44 -4.45
N GLY A 168 -12.91 -0.32 -5.52
CA GLY A 168 -12.43 0.23 -6.78
C GLY A 168 -10.95 0.63 -6.79
N SER A 169 -10.18 0.32 -5.73
CA SER A 169 -8.75 0.58 -5.66
C SER A 169 -7.98 -0.61 -5.07
N PRO A 170 -6.74 -0.87 -5.50
CA PRO A 170 -5.87 -1.84 -4.84
C PRO A 170 -5.28 -1.31 -3.51
N HIS A 171 -5.74 -0.16 -3.01
CA HIS A 171 -5.29 0.44 -1.76
C HIS A 171 -5.97 -0.20 -0.55
N THR A 172 -5.16 -0.47 0.48
CA THR A 172 -5.63 -0.84 1.82
C THR A 172 -5.37 0.31 2.78
N PHE A 173 -6.35 0.58 3.63
CA PHE A 173 -6.26 1.54 4.71
C PHE A 173 -6.53 0.82 6.03
N SER A 174 -5.70 1.03 7.04
CA SER A 174 -5.97 0.49 8.37
C SER A 174 -5.98 1.60 9.42
N LEU A 175 -6.84 1.44 10.42
CA LEU A 175 -6.84 2.25 11.64
C LEU A 175 -6.21 1.42 12.75
N GLN A 176 -5.18 1.96 13.40
CA GLN A 176 -4.32 1.21 14.30
C GLN A 176 -4.26 1.83 15.71
N ALA A 177 -4.15 0.96 16.70
CA ALA A 177 -3.64 1.26 18.03
C ALA A 177 -2.36 0.45 18.26
N SER A 178 -1.32 1.05 18.84
CA SER A 178 -0.01 0.40 18.99
C SER A 178 0.80 1.07 20.10
N ASN A 179 1.80 0.38 20.64
CA ASN A 179 2.90 1.03 21.37
C ASN A 179 4.24 0.96 20.61
N ALA A 180 4.26 0.39 19.40
CA ALA A 180 5.41 0.33 18.52
C ALA A 180 5.52 1.62 17.71
N HIS A 181 6.69 2.22 17.69
CA HIS A 181 6.90 3.57 17.14
C HIS A 181 7.25 3.58 15.65
N SER A 182 7.86 2.51 15.15
CA SER A 182 8.20 2.33 13.75
C SER A 182 7.95 0.89 13.34
N ALA A 183 8.06 0.63 12.04
CA ALA A 183 7.94 -0.71 11.46
C ALA A 183 9.30 -1.37 11.18
N THR A 184 10.41 -0.79 11.67
CA THR A 184 11.74 -1.42 11.55
C THR A 184 11.80 -2.68 12.40
N ILE A 185 12.74 -3.59 12.13
CA ILE A 185 12.90 -4.83 12.91
C ILE A 185 13.05 -4.53 14.41
N GLN A 186 13.83 -3.51 14.76
CA GLN A 186 14.03 -3.11 16.16
C GLN A 186 12.80 -2.39 16.73
N GLY A 187 12.20 -1.45 15.97
CA GLY A 187 11.04 -0.70 16.43
C GLY A 187 9.76 -1.52 16.57
N ALA A 188 9.66 -2.63 15.84
CA ALA A 188 8.61 -3.64 15.98
C ALA A 188 8.96 -4.73 17.03
N SER A 189 10.09 -4.62 17.73
CA SER A 189 10.53 -5.55 18.77
C SER A 189 10.68 -4.89 20.15
N GLU A 190 10.47 -3.58 20.25
CA GLU A 190 10.49 -2.83 21.50
C GLU A 190 9.45 -1.70 21.47
N GLY A 191 8.46 -1.83 22.34
CA GLY A 191 7.41 -0.84 22.52
C GLY A 191 7.85 0.33 23.39
N ILE A 192 7.21 1.48 23.23
CA ILE A 192 7.47 2.66 24.06
C ILE A 192 7.21 2.33 25.54
N SER A 193 8.24 2.46 26.37
CA SER A 193 8.18 2.22 27.81
C SER A 193 7.95 3.51 28.61
N SER A 194 8.36 4.67 28.08
CA SER A 194 8.16 5.98 28.69
C SER A 194 8.13 7.11 27.63
N PRO A 195 7.11 7.98 27.62
CA PRO A 195 5.87 7.87 28.41
C PRO A 195 5.01 6.68 27.95
N LYS A 196 4.26 6.06 28.87
CA LYS A 196 3.35 4.95 28.56
C LYS A 196 2.10 5.46 27.84
N ASN A 197 2.21 5.64 26.54
CA ASN A 197 1.10 6.08 25.70
C ASN A 197 0.75 5.02 24.67
N VAL A 198 -0.56 4.86 24.44
CA VAL A 198 -1.06 4.19 23.25
C VAL A 198 -0.95 5.18 22.09
N LEU A 199 -0.26 4.75 21.04
CA LEU A 199 -0.22 5.44 19.77
C LEU A 199 -1.46 5.05 18.97
N TYR A 200 -2.17 6.04 18.45
CA TYR A 200 -3.22 5.84 17.47
C TYR A 200 -2.70 6.26 16.11
N GLY A 201 -3.26 5.67 15.05
CA GLY A 201 -2.71 5.94 13.74
C GLY A 201 -3.45 5.27 12.62
N PHE A 202 -2.84 5.37 11.45
CA PHE A 202 -3.28 4.66 10.28
C PHE A 202 -2.10 4.16 9.47
N GLU A 203 -2.36 3.16 8.65
CA GLU A 203 -1.44 2.72 7.62
C GLU A 203 -2.13 2.73 6.26
N PHE A 204 -1.43 3.25 5.26
CA PHE A 204 -1.94 3.35 3.90
C PHE A 204 -0.96 2.71 2.92
N THR A 205 -1.40 1.62 2.29
CA THR A 205 -0.58 0.86 1.33
C THR A 205 -0.98 1.20 -0.09
N ILE A 206 -0.02 1.69 -0.86
CA ILE A 206 -0.15 2.11 -2.25
C ILE A 206 0.71 1.19 -3.13
N PRO A 207 0.13 0.21 -3.84
CA PRO A 207 0.83 -0.45 -4.92
C PRO A 207 1.00 0.53 -6.07
N LEU A 208 2.25 0.98 -6.24
CA LEU A 208 2.68 1.81 -7.34
C LEU A 208 3.10 0.90 -8.51
N HIS A 209 2.30 0.93 -9.57
CA HIS A 209 2.74 0.41 -10.85
C HIS A 209 3.64 1.47 -11.49
N LEU A 210 4.95 1.23 -11.56
CA LEU A 210 5.92 2.15 -12.19
C LEU A 210 5.56 2.52 -13.63
N LYS A 211 4.84 1.63 -14.34
CA LYS A 211 4.25 1.89 -15.68
C LYS A 211 3.24 3.06 -15.69
N ARG A 212 2.79 3.55 -14.54
CA ARG A 212 1.86 4.68 -14.39
C ARG A 212 2.58 6.03 -14.24
N PHE A 213 3.86 6.03 -13.84
CA PHE A 213 4.55 7.23 -13.35
C PHE A 213 5.81 7.62 -14.14
N SER A 214 6.21 6.87 -15.16
CA SER A 214 7.45 7.18 -15.90
C SER A 214 7.24 7.25 -17.41
N PRO A 215 7.24 8.48 -17.99
CA PRO A 215 7.18 8.71 -19.44
C PRO A 215 8.30 8.01 -20.22
N TRP A 216 9.43 7.73 -19.58
CA TRP A 216 10.63 7.19 -20.25
C TRP A 216 10.60 5.68 -20.51
N PHE A 217 9.66 4.94 -19.91
CA PHE A 217 9.48 3.51 -20.19
C PHE A 217 8.29 3.22 -21.12
N HIS A 218 7.66 4.25 -21.68
CA HIS A 218 6.63 4.10 -22.71
C HIS A 218 7.27 4.28 -24.10
N LYS A 219 7.15 3.26 -24.96
CA LYS A 219 6.75 3.59 -26.34
C LYS A 219 5.36 4.19 -26.19
N SER A 220 5.11 5.39 -26.71
CA SER A 220 3.78 6.03 -26.69
C SER A 220 2.72 4.97 -26.99
N PRO A 221 1.76 4.71 -26.07
CA PRO A 221 0.73 3.73 -26.34
C PRO A 221 0.06 4.08 -27.66
N LYS A 222 0.11 3.15 -28.62
CA LYS A 222 -0.54 3.37 -29.91
C LYS A 222 -2.03 3.57 -29.62
N PRO A 223 -2.67 4.65 -30.11
CA PRO A 223 -4.10 4.87 -29.87
C PRO A 223 -4.89 3.61 -30.23
N VAL A 224 -5.64 3.10 -29.26
CA VAL A 224 -6.52 1.95 -29.46
C VAL A 224 -7.91 2.50 -29.76
N ALA A 225 -8.47 2.17 -30.91
CA ALA A 225 -9.86 2.44 -31.24
C ALA A 225 -10.69 1.18 -30.98
N LEU A 226 -11.66 1.30 -30.09
CA LEU A 226 -12.60 0.25 -29.69
C LEU A 226 -13.99 0.56 -30.24
N GLY A 227 -14.79 -0.49 -30.48
CA GLY A 227 -16.08 -0.34 -31.16
C GLY A 227 -15.93 -0.08 -32.66
N SER A 228 -17.05 0.07 -33.36
CA SER A 228 -17.07 0.31 -34.80
C SER A 228 -18.12 1.36 -35.12
N ALA A 229 -17.72 2.38 -35.87
CA ALA A 229 -18.69 3.32 -36.45
C ALA A 229 -19.57 2.65 -37.53
N GLY A 230 -19.21 1.45 -38.02
CA GLY A 230 -19.93 0.81 -39.12
C GLY A 230 -20.04 1.70 -40.37
N GLY A 231 -19.04 2.55 -40.62
CA GLY A 231 -19.04 3.57 -41.68
C GLY A 231 -19.84 4.84 -41.39
N ALA A 232 -20.45 4.97 -40.20
CA ALA A 232 -21.15 6.19 -39.79
C ALA A 232 -20.21 7.38 -39.59
N THR A 233 -20.72 8.58 -39.84
CA THR A 233 -20.04 9.82 -39.49
C THR A 233 -20.04 10.00 -37.97
N VAL A 234 -18.90 10.39 -37.41
CA VAL A 234 -18.81 10.77 -35.99
C VAL A 234 -19.47 12.13 -35.86
N GLY A 235 -20.64 12.18 -35.22
CA GLY A 235 -21.42 13.40 -35.01
C GLY A 235 -21.00 14.18 -33.77
N ALA A 236 -20.36 13.51 -32.80
CA ALA A 236 -19.86 14.14 -31.58
C ALA A 236 -18.64 13.41 -31.01
N GLU A 237 -17.78 14.16 -30.32
CA GLU A 237 -16.68 13.64 -29.51
C GLU A 237 -16.87 14.03 -28.05
N VAL A 238 -16.63 13.07 -27.15
CA VAL A 238 -16.67 13.25 -25.71
C VAL A 238 -15.28 12.94 -25.15
N ARG A 239 -14.68 13.89 -24.47
CA ARG A 239 -13.38 13.69 -23.81
C ARG A 239 -13.62 13.21 -22.38
N ILE A 240 -12.89 12.19 -21.95
CA ILE A 240 -12.85 11.77 -20.55
C ILE A 240 -11.58 12.33 -19.93
N SER A 241 -11.73 13.23 -18.98
CA SER A 241 -10.61 13.84 -18.26
C SER A 241 -11.01 14.27 -16.86
N SER A 242 -10.06 14.22 -15.93
CA SER A 242 -10.30 14.51 -14.51
C SER A 242 -11.41 13.63 -13.92
N VAL A 243 -11.48 12.37 -14.36
CA VAL A 243 -12.49 11.38 -13.92
C VAL A 243 -13.92 11.83 -14.24
N LYS A 244 -14.10 12.60 -15.32
CA LYS A 244 -15.41 13.12 -15.78
C LYS A 244 -15.53 13.06 -17.30
N PHE A 245 -16.72 12.73 -17.79
CA PHE A 245 -17.13 12.99 -19.19
C PHE A 245 -17.32 14.49 -19.41
N GLN A 246 -16.57 15.05 -20.34
CA GLN A 246 -16.62 16.47 -20.66
C GLN A 246 -17.80 16.76 -21.59
N GLY A 247 -18.64 17.71 -21.19
CA GLY A 247 -19.92 18.00 -21.82
C GLY A 247 -21.03 17.16 -21.18
N ASP A 248 -22.01 17.82 -20.57
CA ASP A 248 -23.06 17.13 -19.83
C ASP A 248 -24.08 16.44 -20.76
N SER A 249 -24.13 16.82 -22.05
CA SER A 249 -24.86 16.09 -23.10
C SER A 249 -24.30 16.39 -24.50
N VAL A 250 -24.54 15.49 -25.45
CA VAL A 250 -24.24 15.66 -26.87
C VAL A 250 -25.47 15.26 -27.70
N THR A 251 -25.71 15.99 -28.80
CA THR A 251 -26.83 15.71 -29.72
C THR A 251 -26.27 15.36 -31.09
N ILE A 252 -26.73 14.25 -31.64
CA ILE A 252 -26.35 13.76 -32.97
C ILE A 252 -27.61 13.37 -33.76
N ALA A 253 -27.50 13.29 -35.09
CA ALA A 253 -28.56 12.71 -35.92
C ALA A 253 -28.57 11.18 -35.82
N ALA A 254 -29.74 10.57 -35.99
CA ALA A 254 -29.86 9.12 -36.05
C ALA A 254 -28.98 8.54 -37.19
N GLY A 255 -28.29 7.45 -36.89
CA GLY A 255 -27.30 6.83 -37.77
C GLY A 255 -25.88 7.40 -37.63
N GLN A 256 -25.66 8.43 -36.83
CA GLN A 256 -24.32 8.93 -36.50
C GLN A 256 -23.71 8.19 -35.30
N ALA A 257 -22.40 8.38 -35.11
CA ALA A 257 -21.67 7.83 -33.98
C ALA A 257 -21.16 8.90 -33.01
N VAL A 258 -20.97 8.50 -31.76
CA VAL A 258 -20.24 9.28 -30.74
C VAL A 258 -18.90 8.60 -30.48
N ARG A 259 -17.84 9.40 -30.34
CA ARG A 259 -16.51 8.94 -29.96
C ARG A 259 -16.16 9.42 -28.56
N TRP A 260 -15.91 8.50 -27.65
CA TRP A 260 -15.32 8.80 -26.35
C TRP A 260 -13.81 8.63 -26.43
N THR A 261 -13.05 9.61 -25.94
CA THR A 261 -11.58 9.55 -25.89
C THR A 261 -11.11 9.66 -24.45
N ASN A 262 -10.39 8.64 -23.98
CA ASN A 262 -9.82 8.62 -22.64
C ASN A 262 -8.52 9.44 -22.62
N ALA A 263 -8.57 10.62 -22.02
CA ALA A 263 -7.41 11.49 -21.80
C ALA A 263 -6.88 11.42 -20.35
N ASP A 264 -7.46 10.57 -19.50
CA ASP A 264 -6.97 10.32 -18.16
C ASP A 264 -5.87 9.25 -18.15
N PRO A 265 -5.04 9.24 -17.10
CA PRO A 265 -4.03 8.20 -16.90
C PRO A 265 -4.62 6.90 -16.33
N ILE A 266 -5.93 6.81 -16.14
CA ILE A 266 -6.66 5.63 -15.63
C ILE A 266 -7.61 5.08 -16.69
N GLU A 267 -7.96 3.81 -16.56
CA GLU A 267 -8.91 3.13 -17.44
C GLU A 267 -10.35 3.60 -17.19
N HIS A 268 -11.16 3.63 -18.25
CA HIS A 268 -12.55 4.05 -18.19
C HIS A 268 -13.45 3.14 -19.03
N THR A 269 -14.74 3.18 -18.78
CA THR A 269 -15.77 2.52 -19.59
C THR A 269 -16.95 3.48 -19.82
N VAL A 270 -17.73 3.23 -20.86
CA VAL A 270 -19.04 3.85 -21.08
C VAL A 270 -20.10 2.81 -20.79
N THR A 271 -21.02 3.09 -19.87
CA THR A 271 -22.06 2.14 -19.45
C THR A 271 -23.41 2.82 -19.52
N PHE A 272 -24.26 2.40 -20.45
CA PHE A 272 -25.59 2.99 -20.61
C PHE A 272 -26.57 2.51 -19.54
N ASP A 273 -27.45 3.40 -19.10
CA ASP A 273 -28.55 3.09 -18.21
C ASP A 273 -29.61 2.21 -18.92
N GLY A 274 -30.29 1.35 -18.17
CA GLY A 274 -31.45 0.59 -18.67
C GLY A 274 -31.13 -0.60 -19.61
N GLY A 275 -29.86 -0.86 -19.92
CA GLY A 275 -29.38 -2.11 -20.53
C GLY A 275 -29.79 -2.36 -21.99
N THR A 276 -30.39 -1.38 -22.65
CA THR A 276 -30.85 -1.49 -24.06
C THR A 276 -29.74 -1.25 -25.08
N GLU A 277 -28.70 -0.50 -24.70
CA GLU A 277 -27.50 -0.25 -25.52
C GLU A 277 -26.28 -0.98 -24.94
N GLY A 278 -25.41 -1.45 -25.83
CA GLY A 278 -24.15 -2.08 -25.43
C GLY A 278 -23.16 -1.04 -24.88
N GLY A 279 -22.69 -1.23 -23.66
CA GLY A 279 -21.58 -0.45 -23.09
C GLY A 279 -20.25 -0.74 -23.79
N SER A 280 -19.22 0.03 -23.44
CA SER A 280 -17.88 -0.16 -23.99
C SER A 280 -17.10 -1.27 -23.28
N PRO A 281 -16.13 -1.92 -23.95
CA PRO A 281 -14.99 -2.53 -23.28
C PRO A 281 -14.17 -1.48 -22.50
N VAL A 282 -13.19 -1.93 -21.72
CA VAL A 282 -12.23 -1.06 -21.04
C VAL A 282 -11.49 -0.19 -22.05
N ILE A 283 -11.61 1.13 -21.91
CA ILE A 283 -10.94 2.16 -22.71
C ILE A 283 -9.62 2.52 -22.00
N PRO A 284 -8.46 2.10 -22.51
CA PRO A 284 -7.17 2.40 -21.87
C PRO A 284 -6.82 3.89 -22.00
N PRO A 285 -5.82 4.39 -21.25
CA PRO A 285 -5.28 5.75 -21.43
C PRO A 285 -4.89 6.01 -22.88
N ASN A 286 -5.28 7.17 -23.42
CA ASN A 286 -5.17 7.55 -24.84
C ASN A 286 -5.95 6.66 -25.84
N GLY A 287 -6.79 5.76 -25.32
CA GLY A 287 -7.73 4.97 -26.12
C GLY A 287 -8.99 5.75 -26.47
N SER A 288 -9.74 5.22 -27.42
CA SER A 288 -11.06 5.74 -27.80
C SER A 288 -12.06 4.61 -28.00
N TYR A 289 -13.33 4.89 -27.73
CA TYR A 289 -14.46 4.03 -28.03
C TYR A 289 -15.42 4.75 -28.97
N VAL A 290 -15.95 4.05 -29.97
CA VAL A 290 -16.94 4.59 -30.91
C VAL A 290 -18.18 3.73 -30.90
N HIS A 291 -19.34 4.37 -30.66
CA HIS A 291 -20.66 3.73 -30.69
C HIS A 291 -21.59 4.47 -31.65
N ARG A 292 -22.29 3.73 -32.51
CA ARG A 292 -23.28 4.26 -33.46
C ARG A 292 -24.67 4.15 -32.85
N PHE A 293 -25.48 5.20 -33.00
CA PHE A 293 -26.85 5.24 -32.53
C PHE A 293 -27.82 5.25 -33.71
N ASP A 294 -28.56 4.16 -33.91
CA ASP A 294 -29.47 4.01 -35.05
C ASP A 294 -30.90 4.49 -34.77
N LYS A 295 -31.31 4.53 -33.50
CA LYS A 295 -32.67 4.89 -33.10
C LYS A 295 -32.67 6.31 -32.50
N PRO A 296 -33.61 7.19 -32.90
CA PRO A 296 -33.82 8.44 -32.21
C PRO A 296 -34.20 8.20 -30.75
N GLY A 297 -33.61 8.98 -29.83
CA GLY A 297 -33.89 8.87 -28.40
C GLY A 297 -32.86 9.59 -27.55
N THR A 298 -33.09 9.57 -26.24
CA THR A 298 -32.12 10.03 -25.24
C THR A 298 -31.48 8.82 -24.58
N TYR A 299 -30.15 8.79 -24.58
CA TYR A 299 -29.34 7.69 -24.06
C TYR A 299 -28.49 8.21 -22.90
N THR A 300 -28.84 7.81 -21.67
CA THR A 300 -28.08 8.17 -20.46
C THR A 300 -27.01 7.11 -20.20
N TYR A 301 -25.83 7.55 -19.75
CA TYR A 301 -24.64 6.73 -19.46
C TYR A 301 -23.70 7.41 -18.46
#